data_AF-A0A6P0XUN4-F1
#
_entry.id   AF-A0A6P0XUN4-F1
#
_cell.length_a   1.000
_cell.length_b   1.000
_cell.length_c   1.000
_cell.angle_alpha   90.00
_cell.angle_beta   90.00
_cell.angle_gamma   90.00
#
_symmetry.space_group_name_H-M   'P 1'
#
loop_
_entity.id
_entity.type
_entity.pdbx_description
1 polymer ?
#
loop_
_entity_poly.entity_id
_entity_poly.type
_entity_poly.pdbx_seq_one_letter_code
_entity_poly.pdbx_strand_id
1 'polypeptide(L)'
;NEWNIQPNLNVSTNLTKAEVPIKNIGTISIRSLLKKQVDKAINKEKPKLIAELVKNLNLKAEVTKQWNNLHLSEKVNQDPSIWIKTEPQSVSFKEFDLSDGENVQSGIGIKMFVDTCICQEVSAINFKPLPNLTFQEQIIDKFLINLPVQVSLDELNNTLQSKVRGKSLSIDENLKLIVNEINLSASGEKILVKVDFKTDKGSLLQGAKGVLYLWGKIFYDQASNNLKVVELDYDIDTKNTLISTADFLLQPVLLQQIEERLSFPLNQELNRAKDEANEYIQKIKLPSEIDANIEVKTIEVEKVVVINNDIFLVLVADGNMSALLNLGE
;
A
#
# COMPACT_ATOMS: atom_id res chain seq x y z
N ASN A 1 0.81 -23.98 -22.57
CA ASN A 1 1.46 -23.89 -21.24
C ASN A 1 2.45 -22.75 -21.32
N GLU A 2 2.02 -21.53 -21.04
CA GLU A 2 2.81 -20.30 -21.22
C GLU A 2 4.04 -20.23 -20.29
N TRP A 3 4.06 -21.07 -19.25
CA TRP A 3 5.18 -21.25 -18.33
C TRP A 3 6.31 -22.16 -18.85
N ASN A 4 6.20 -22.66 -20.08
CA ASN A 4 7.25 -23.43 -20.73
C ASN A 4 8.06 -22.52 -21.65
N ILE A 5 9.30 -22.22 -21.25
CA ILE A 5 10.22 -21.44 -22.10
C ILE A 5 10.57 -22.27 -23.35
N GLN A 6 10.39 -21.69 -24.53
CA GLN A 6 10.86 -22.23 -25.81
C GLN A 6 11.83 -21.23 -26.44
N PRO A 7 13.14 -21.30 -26.13
CA PRO A 7 14.11 -20.35 -26.65
C PRO A 7 14.18 -20.40 -28.18
N ASN A 8 14.00 -19.25 -28.84
CA ASN A 8 14.22 -19.13 -30.28
C ASN A 8 15.59 -18.50 -30.56
N LEU A 9 16.65 -19.31 -30.49
CA LEU A 9 18.02 -18.85 -30.67
C LEU A 9 18.33 -18.52 -32.13
N ASN A 10 18.57 -17.25 -32.46
CA ASN A 10 19.06 -16.83 -33.76
C ASN A 10 20.57 -16.54 -33.66
N VAL A 11 21.40 -17.41 -34.26
CA VAL A 11 22.85 -17.26 -34.25
C VAL A 11 23.30 -16.80 -35.63
N SER A 12 23.87 -15.60 -35.72
CA SER A 12 24.47 -15.07 -36.94
C SER A 12 25.97 -14.94 -36.78
N THR A 13 26.72 -15.42 -37.76
CA THR A 13 28.18 -15.28 -37.79
C THR A 13 28.62 -14.20 -38.78
N ASN A 14 29.48 -13.28 -38.34
CA ASN A 14 30.15 -12.32 -39.21
C ASN A 14 31.65 -12.62 -39.26
N LEU A 15 32.11 -13.18 -40.37
CA LEU A 15 33.53 -13.42 -40.61
C LEU A 15 34.14 -12.14 -41.17
N THR A 16 35.10 -11.52 -40.49
CA THR A 16 35.72 -10.22 -40.89
C THR A 16 36.87 -10.37 -41.89
N LYS A 17 37.55 -11.52 -41.92
CA LYS A 17 38.60 -11.85 -42.90
C LYS A 17 38.68 -13.36 -43.13
N ALA A 18 38.79 -13.78 -44.40
CA ALA A 18 38.95 -15.19 -44.78
C ALA A 18 39.47 -15.25 -46.23
N GLU A 19 40.79 -15.21 -46.40
CA GLU A 19 41.46 -15.09 -47.69
C GLU A 19 42.50 -16.19 -47.86
N VAL A 20 42.58 -16.77 -49.05
CA VAL A 20 43.58 -17.77 -49.41
C VAL A 20 44.46 -17.20 -50.51
N PRO A 21 45.80 -17.10 -50.31
CA PRO A 21 46.72 -16.70 -51.37
C PRO A 21 46.90 -17.84 -52.37
N ILE A 22 46.76 -17.53 -53.66
CA ILE A 22 46.99 -18.46 -54.75
C ILE A 22 48.15 -17.94 -55.59
N LYS A 23 49.17 -18.80 -55.74
CA LYS A 23 50.39 -18.50 -56.52
C LYS A 23 50.00 -18.04 -57.93
N ASN A 24 50.52 -16.88 -58.34
CA ASN A 24 50.29 -16.22 -59.63
C ASN A 24 48.84 -15.74 -59.91
N ILE A 25 47.91 -15.81 -58.95
CA ILE A 25 46.49 -15.44 -59.13
C ILE A 25 46.03 -14.37 -58.12
N GLY A 26 46.72 -14.21 -57.00
CA GLY A 26 46.38 -13.24 -55.95
C GLY A 26 45.64 -13.88 -54.78
N THR A 27 44.93 -13.09 -53.97
CA THR A 27 44.13 -13.59 -52.83
C THR A 27 42.67 -13.77 -53.19
N ILE A 28 42.09 -14.92 -52.84
CA ILE A 28 40.65 -15.18 -53.02
C ILE A 28 39.97 -15.24 -51.66
N SER A 29 38.85 -14.53 -51.52
CA SER A 29 37.99 -14.62 -50.34
C SER A 29 37.20 -15.92 -50.35
N ILE A 30 37.34 -16.72 -49.30
CA ILE A 30 36.54 -17.94 -49.06
C ILE A 30 35.47 -17.72 -47.99
N ARG A 31 35.19 -16.45 -47.66
CA ARG A 31 34.29 -16.04 -46.58
C ARG A 31 32.89 -16.66 -46.70
N SER A 32 32.29 -16.63 -47.89
CA SER A 32 30.94 -17.18 -48.11
C SER A 32 30.89 -18.69 -47.95
N LEU A 33 31.92 -19.40 -48.39
CA LEU A 33 32.06 -20.85 -48.25
C LEU A 33 32.22 -21.26 -46.78
N LEU A 34 33.11 -20.58 -46.05
CA LEU A 34 33.30 -20.81 -44.62
C LEU A 34 32.04 -20.46 -43.83
N LYS A 35 31.41 -19.31 -44.12
CA LYS A 35 30.14 -18.90 -43.49
C LYS A 35 29.07 -19.98 -43.66
N LYS A 36 28.89 -20.52 -44.87
CA LYS A 36 27.91 -21.59 -45.12
C LYS A 36 28.20 -22.87 -44.32
N GLN A 37 29.47 -23.25 -44.17
CA GLN A 37 29.84 -24.43 -43.38
C GLN A 37 29.64 -24.20 -41.88
N VAL A 38 30.01 -23.01 -41.39
CA VAL A 38 29.81 -22.60 -40.00
C VAL A 38 28.32 -22.53 -39.67
N ASP A 39 27.52 -21.88 -40.50
CA ASP A 39 26.06 -21.77 -40.31
C ASP A 39 25.40 -23.17 -40.33
N LYS A 40 25.88 -24.10 -41.19
CA LYS A 40 25.41 -25.49 -41.21
C LYS A 40 25.76 -26.24 -39.92
N ALA A 41 26.97 -26.06 -39.40
CA ALA A 41 27.40 -26.68 -38.14
C ALA A 41 26.59 -26.14 -36.95
N ILE A 42 26.39 -24.82 -36.88
CA ILE A 42 25.58 -24.17 -35.84
C ILE A 42 24.14 -24.65 -35.88
N ASN A 43 23.50 -24.66 -37.05
CA ASN A 43 22.11 -25.12 -37.19
C ASN A 43 21.93 -26.60 -36.83
N LYS A 44 22.97 -27.43 -37.01
CA LYS A 44 22.97 -28.83 -36.60
C LYS A 44 23.00 -29.00 -35.08
N GLU A 45 23.74 -28.15 -34.37
CA GLU A 45 23.89 -28.24 -32.90
C GLU A 45 22.83 -27.43 -32.14
N LYS A 46 22.19 -26.43 -32.77
CA LYS A 46 21.14 -25.59 -32.17
C LYS A 46 20.04 -26.38 -31.42
N PRO A 47 19.44 -27.45 -31.97
CA PRO A 47 18.40 -28.20 -31.25
C PRO A 47 18.91 -28.86 -29.97
N LYS A 48 20.16 -29.35 -29.94
CA LYS A 48 20.75 -29.94 -28.74
C LYS A 48 20.99 -28.89 -27.66
N LEU A 49 21.50 -27.72 -28.05
CA LEU A 49 21.69 -26.60 -27.14
C LEU A 49 20.36 -26.16 -26.52
N ILE A 50 19.30 -26.00 -27.33
CA ILE A 50 17.95 -25.67 -26.84
C ILE A 50 17.44 -26.77 -25.90
N ALA A 51 17.60 -28.04 -26.25
CA ALA A 51 17.16 -29.15 -25.41
C ALA A 51 17.89 -29.18 -24.06
N GLU A 52 19.20 -28.94 -24.03
CA GLU A 52 20.00 -28.91 -22.80
C GLU A 52 19.65 -27.69 -21.92
N LEU A 53 19.42 -26.53 -22.53
CA LEU A 53 18.92 -25.34 -21.82
C LEU A 53 17.57 -25.61 -21.16
N VAL A 54 16.61 -26.16 -21.91
CA VAL A 54 15.25 -26.44 -21.40
C VAL A 54 15.27 -27.56 -20.34
N LYS A 55 16.11 -28.58 -20.48
CA LYS A 55 16.20 -29.72 -19.56
C LYS A 55 16.50 -29.30 -18.12
N ASN A 56 17.33 -28.27 -17.94
CA ASN A 56 17.71 -27.77 -16.62
C ASN A 56 16.78 -26.66 -16.09
N LEU A 57 15.86 -26.17 -16.92
CA LEU A 57 14.94 -25.08 -16.57
C LEU A 57 13.59 -25.62 -16.12
N ASN A 58 13.43 -25.88 -14.81
CA ASN A 58 12.11 -26.13 -14.23
C ASN A 58 11.44 -24.82 -13.77
N LEU A 59 11.30 -23.86 -14.70
CA LEU A 59 10.76 -22.53 -14.40
C LEU A 59 9.38 -22.62 -13.75
N LYS A 60 8.49 -23.46 -14.28
CA LYS A 60 7.13 -23.59 -13.76
C LYS A 60 7.13 -23.99 -12.28
N ALA A 61 7.97 -24.93 -11.86
CA ALA A 61 8.04 -25.33 -10.45
C ALA A 61 8.56 -24.19 -9.57
N GLU A 62 9.62 -23.49 -10.01
CA GLU A 62 10.18 -22.39 -9.22
C GLU A 62 9.20 -21.21 -9.11
N VAL A 63 8.56 -20.83 -10.21
CA VAL A 63 7.52 -19.79 -10.19
C VAL A 63 6.34 -20.24 -9.33
N THR A 64 5.91 -21.51 -9.39
CA THR A 64 4.83 -22.00 -8.53
C THR A 64 5.18 -21.88 -7.05
N LYS A 65 6.44 -22.16 -6.68
CA LYS A 65 6.92 -21.98 -5.31
C LYS A 65 6.85 -20.50 -4.90
N GLN A 66 7.34 -19.58 -5.73
CA GLN A 66 7.29 -18.15 -5.41
C GLN A 66 5.85 -17.62 -5.39
N TRP A 67 4.99 -18.09 -6.30
CA TRP A 67 3.55 -17.77 -6.31
C TRP A 67 2.84 -18.21 -5.03
N ASN A 68 3.18 -19.37 -4.51
CA ASN A 68 2.66 -19.83 -3.22
C ASN A 68 3.17 -18.94 -2.08
N ASN A 69 4.43 -18.52 -2.09
CA ASN A 69 4.98 -17.61 -1.07
C ASN A 69 4.30 -16.23 -1.05
N LEU A 70 3.72 -15.80 -2.17
CA LEU A 70 2.93 -14.56 -2.25
C LEU A 70 1.56 -14.67 -1.56
N HIS A 71 1.12 -15.88 -1.19
CA HIS A 71 -0.02 -16.04 -0.30
C HIS A 71 0.48 -15.93 1.14
N LEU A 72 0.37 -14.73 1.70
CA LEU A 72 0.85 -14.43 3.05
C LEU A 72 -0.32 -14.39 4.03
N SER A 73 -0.05 -14.80 5.26
CA SER A 73 -0.89 -14.51 6.41
C SER A 73 0.03 -14.35 7.62
N GLU A 74 0.49 -13.12 7.85
CA GLU A 74 1.47 -12.81 8.88
C GLU A 74 0.92 -11.87 9.92
N LYS A 75 1.26 -12.15 11.17
CA LYS A 75 0.96 -11.28 12.30
C LYS A 75 2.01 -10.18 12.37
N VAL A 76 1.61 -8.95 12.09
CA VAL A 76 2.50 -7.78 12.04
C VAL A 76 2.50 -6.97 13.33
N ASN A 77 1.49 -7.14 14.19
CA ASN A 77 1.47 -6.55 15.53
C ASN A 77 0.87 -7.52 16.56
N GLN A 78 1.40 -7.48 17.79
CA GLN A 78 0.93 -8.35 18.88
C GLN A 78 -0.29 -7.79 19.61
N ASP A 79 -0.27 -6.49 19.91
CA ASP A 79 -1.30 -5.80 20.68
C ASP A 79 -1.58 -4.39 20.10
N PRO A 80 -2.75 -4.16 19.45
CA PRO A 80 -3.74 -5.18 19.12
C PRO A 80 -3.18 -6.19 18.11
N SER A 81 -3.77 -7.39 18.07
CA SER A 81 -3.36 -8.48 17.16
C SER A 81 -3.73 -8.13 15.71
N ILE A 82 -2.77 -7.58 14.95
CA ILE A 82 -2.95 -7.17 13.55
C ILE A 82 -2.30 -8.21 12.64
N TRP A 83 -3.06 -8.66 11.65
CA TRP A 83 -2.62 -9.57 10.61
C TRP A 83 -2.72 -8.93 9.24
N ILE A 84 -1.72 -9.18 8.38
CA ILE A 84 -1.76 -8.86 6.95
C ILE A 84 -1.94 -10.16 6.17
N LYS A 85 -2.85 -10.14 5.22
CA LYS A 85 -3.07 -11.21 4.25
C LYS A 85 -2.82 -10.71 2.85
N THR A 86 -2.20 -11.54 2.03
CA THR A 86 -2.05 -11.28 0.60
C THR A 86 -2.58 -12.45 -0.21
N GLU A 87 -3.25 -12.13 -1.30
CA GLU A 87 -3.80 -13.13 -2.21
C GLU A 87 -3.50 -12.73 -3.67
N PRO A 88 -2.50 -13.36 -4.32
CA PRO A 88 -2.12 -13.01 -5.68
C PRO A 88 -3.21 -13.45 -6.68
N GLN A 89 -3.49 -12.60 -7.66
CA GLN A 89 -4.59 -12.78 -8.64
C GLN A 89 -4.08 -13.01 -10.06
N SER A 90 -3.05 -12.26 -10.48
CA SER A 90 -2.48 -12.41 -11.82
C SER A 90 -0.99 -12.06 -11.83
N VAL A 91 -0.28 -12.66 -12.79
CA VAL A 91 1.10 -12.30 -13.13
C VAL A 91 1.18 -11.92 -14.61
N SER A 92 1.94 -10.87 -14.88
CA SER A 92 2.26 -10.39 -16.21
C SER A 92 3.76 -10.29 -16.41
N PHE A 93 4.20 -10.40 -17.66
CA PHE A 93 5.59 -10.33 -18.05
C PHE A 93 5.78 -9.40 -19.24
N LYS A 94 6.83 -8.58 -19.19
CA LYS A 94 7.34 -7.83 -20.34
C LYS A 94 8.45 -8.67 -20.98
N GLU A 95 8.31 -8.94 -22.26
CA GLU A 95 9.31 -9.67 -23.03
C GLU A 95 10.69 -9.01 -22.91
N PHE A 96 11.73 -9.83 -23.07
CA PHE A 96 13.11 -9.35 -23.02
C PHE A 96 13.36 -8.34 -24.15
N ASP A 97 13.86 -7.18 -23.78
CA ASP A 97 14.22 -6.09 -24.66
C ASP A 97 15.75 -5.89 -24.61
N LEU A 98 16.39 -5.97 -25.78
CA LEU A 98 17.83 -5.78 -25.97
C LEU A 98 18.11 -4.59 -26.91
N SER A 99 17.15 -3.69 -27.07
CA SER A 99 17.23 -2.58 -28.02
C SER A 99 18.34 -1.57 -27.71
N ASP A 100 18.81 -1.51 -26.46
CA ASP A 100 19.95 -0.66 -26.06
C ASP A 100 21.32 -1.25 -26.43
N GLY A 101 21.37 -2.53 -26.86
CA GLY A 101 22.57 -3.21 -27.32
C GLY A 101 23.56 -3.62 -26.21
N GLU A 102 23.27 -3.31 -24.95
CA GLU A 102 24.18 -3.51 -23.81
C GLU A 102 23.51 -4.30 -22.68
N ASN A 103 22.23 -4.02 -22.39
CA ASN A 103 21.49 -4.63 -21.30
C ASN A 103 20.32 -5.47 -21.81
N VAL A 104 19.91 -6.44 -20.99
CA VAL A 104 18.66 -7.18 -21.21
C VAL A 104 17.63 -6.64 -20.22
N GLN A 105 16.62 -5.94 -20.73
CA GLN A 105 15.54 -5.38 -19.92
C GLN A 105 14.31 -6.27 -19.97
N SER A 106 13.60 -6.41 -18.85
CA SER A 106 12.35 -7.16 -18.75
C SER A 106 11.54 -6.62 -17.56
N GLY A 107 10.35 -7.18 -17.32
CA GLY A 107 9.48 -6.73 -16.24
C GLY A 107 8.54 -7.84 -15.79
N ILE A 108 8.22 -7.86 -14.50
CA ILE A 108 7.20 -8.74 -13.92
C ILE A 108 6.18 -7.84 -13.22
N GLY A 109 4.91 -8.04 -13.53
CA GLY A 109 3.80 -7.37 -12.86
C GLY A 109 3.00 -8.38 -12.07
N ILE A 110 2.65 -8.05 -10.83
CA ILE A 110 1.81 -8.88 -9.98
C ILE A 110 0.63 -8.03 -9.51
N LYS A 111 -0.58 -8.56 -9.62
CA LYS A 111 -1.77 -7.99 -8.97
C LYS A 111 -2.19 -8.92 -7.85
N MET A 112 -2.43 -8.37 -6.67
CA MET A 112 -2.85 -9.13 -5.50
C MET A 112 -3.86 -8.32 -4.69
N PHE A 113 -4.72 -9.03 -3.96
CA PHE A 113 -5.48 -8.43 -2.87
C PHE A 113 -4.62 -8.38 -1.62
N VAL A 114 -4.76 -7.29 -0.87
CA VAL A 114 -4.11 -7.09 0.42
C VAL A 114 -5.21 -6.75 1.42
N ASP A 115 -5.32 -7.56 2.46
CA ASP A 115 -6.30 -7.36 3.53
C ASP A 115 -5.59 -7.24 4.87
N THR A 116 -6.09 -6.36 5.73
CA THR A 116 -5.67 -6.24 7.12
C THR A 116 -6.81 -6.68 8.03
N CYS A 117 -6.50 -7.47 9.06
CA CYS A 117 -7.47 -7.91 10.04
C CYS A 117 -6.96 -7.63 11.45
N ILE A 118 -7.76 -6.94 12.26
CA ILE A 118 -7.58 -6.91 13.70
C ILE A 118 -8.39 -8.07 14.28
N CYS A 119 -7.72 -9.19 14.49
CA CYS A 119 -8.36 -10.42 14.95
C CYS A 119 -7.38 -11.28 15.76
N GLN A 120 -7.93 -12.05 16.69
CA GLN A 120 -7.13 -12.97 17.51
C GLN A 120 -6.55 -14.11 16.66
N GLU A 121 -7.34 -14.62 15.72
CA GLU A 121 -6.96 -15.69 14.82
C GLU A 121 -7.39 -15.36 13.39
N VAL A 122 -6.66 -15.95 12.45
CA VAL A 122 -6.84 -15.74 11.02
C VAL A 122 -7.13 -17.08 10.35
N SER A 123 -8.12 -17.09 9.45
CA SER A 123 -8.41 -18.22 8.57
C SER A 123 -7.17 -18.71 7.82
N ALA A 124 -7.05 -20.03 7.66
CA ALA A 124 -5.96 -20.65 6.92
C ALA A 124 -5.82 -20.08 5.49
N ILE A 125 -4.58 -20.00 5.02
CA ILE A 125 -4.25 -19.53 3.67
C ILE A 125 -4.86 -20.47 2.63
N ASN A 126 -5.65 -19.92 1.71
CA ASN A 126 -6.16 -20.65 0.55
C ASN A 126 -5.24 -20.42 -0.65
N PHE A 127 -4.40 -21.40 -0.97
CA PHE A 127 -3.47 -21.29 -2.09
C PHE A 127 -4.21 -21.36 -3.43
N LYS A 128 -4.22 -20.25 -4.17
CA LYS A 128 -4.67 -20.21 -5.55
C LYS A 128 -3.60 -20.81 -6.47
N PRO A 129 -4.00 -21.63 -7.46
CA PRO A 129 -3.05 -22.16 -8.43
C PRO A 129 -2.40 -21.03 -9.22
N LEU A 130 -1.16 -21.27 -9.68
CA LEU A 130 -0.45 -20.35 -10.58
C LEU A 130 -1.31 -20.08 -11.83
N PRO A 131 -1.71 -18.82 -12.10
CA PRO A 131 -2.53 -18.49 -13.26
C PRO A 131 -1.72 -18.59 -14.56
N ASN A 132 -2.42 -18.46 -15.68
CA ASN A 132 -1.79 -18.27 -16.98
C ASN A 132 -0.99 -16.96 -17.02
N LEU A 133 0.12 -16.95 -17.77
CA LEU A 133 1.02 -15.81 -17.85
C LEU A 133 0.50 -14.84 -18.90
N THR A 134 0.33 -13.57 -18.52
CA THR A 134 -0.07 -12.52 -19.47
C THR A 134 1.13 -11.71 -19.92
N PHE A 135 1.14 -11.24 -21.16
CA PHE A 135 2.20 -10.39 -21.68
C PHE A 135 1.76 -8.92 -21.74
N GLN A 136 2.65 -8.01 -21.39
CA GLN A 136 2.43 -6.57 -21.48
C GLN A 136 3.63 -5.90 -22.15
N GLU A 137 3.35 -4.92 -23.02
CA GLU A 137 4.41 -4.17 -23.71
C GLU A 137 5.23 -3.32 -22.73
N GLN A 138 4.58 -2.83 -21.67
CA GLN A 138 5.19 -1.98 -20.66
C GLN A 138 4.74 -2.43 -19.27
N ILE A 139 5.72 -2.48 -18.37
CA ILE A 139 5.53 -2.61 -16.93
C ILE A 139 6.34 -1.46 -16.34
N ILE A 140 5.69 -0.65 -15.51
CA ILE A 140 6.31 0.50 -14.85
C ILE A 140 6.99 0.05 -13.56
N ASP A 141 8.12 0.67 -13.22
CA ASP A 141 8.92 0.39 -12.02
C ASP A 141 8.30 0.98 -10.75
N LYS A 142 7.01 0.67 -10.54
CA LYS A 142 6.20 1.19 -9.44
C LYS A 142 5.34 0.12 -8.81
N PHE A 143 5.09 0.29 -7.53
CA PHE A 143 4.04 -0.43 -6.83
C PHE A 143 3.04 0.54 -6.22
N LEU A 144 1.81 0.07 -6.10
CA LEU A 144 0.72 0.75 -5.40
C LEU A 144 0.04 -0.28 -4.50
N ILE A 145 0.01 -0.01 -3.19
CA ILE A 145 -0.61 -0.90 -2.21
C ILE A 145 -1.73 -0.14 -1.51
N ASN A 146 -2.94 -0.67 -1.61
CA ASN A 146 -4.10 -0.18 -0.87
C ASN A 146 -4.22 -1.00 0.42
N LEU A 147 -4.06 -0.35 1.57
CA LEU A 147 -4.04 -0.99 2.87
C LEU A 147 -5.15 -0.42 3.75
N PRO A 148 -6.25 -1.15 4.00
CA PRO A 148 -7.22 -0.76 5.00
C PRO A 148 -6.61 -0.91 6.39
N VAL A 149 -6.70 0.13 7.22
CA VAL A 149 -6.21 0.17 8.60
C VAL A 149 -7.35 0.66 9.49
N GLN A 150 -7.64 -0.09 10.55
CA GLN A 150 -8.65 0.30 11.54
C GLN A 150 -8.06 1.35 12.49
N VAL A 151 -8.84 2.39 12.76
CA VAL A 151 -8.52 3.42 13.75
C VAL A 151 -9.16 3.02 15.07
N SER A 152 -8.33 2.97 16.12
CA SER A 152 -8.82 2.71 17.47
C SER A 152 -9.58 3.92 18.01
N LEU A 153 -10.89 3.75 18.25
CA LEU A 153 -11.70 4.76 18.94
C LEU A 153 -11.15 5.07 20.35
N ASP A 154 -10.57 4.07 21.02
CA ASP A 154 -9.95 4.26 22.34
C ASP A 154 -8.73 5.18 22.26
N GLU A 155 -7.90 5.04 21.22
CA GLU A 155 -6.76 5.94 20.99
C GLU A 155 -7.24 7.36 20.70
N LEU A 156 -8.26 7.52 19.84
CA LEU A 156 -8.85 8.84 19.57
C LEU A 156 -9.40 9.47 20.86
N ASN A 157 -10.11 8.69 21.69
CA ASN A 157 -10.64 9.16 22.97
C ASN A 157 -9.53 9.55 23.95
N ASN A 158 -8.45 8.78 24.04
CA ASN A 158 -7.29 9.10 24.86
C ASN A 158 -6.62 10.42 24.40
N THR A 159 -6.43 10.58 23.09
CA THR A 159 -5.90 11.83 22.52
C THR A 159 -6.82 13.01 22.81
N LEU A 160 -8.13 12.87 22.63
CA LEU A 160 -9.10 13.93 22.93
C LEU A 160 -9.09 14.33 24.39
N GLN A 161 -9.12 13.34 25.29
CA GLN A 161 -9.22 13.60 26.72
C GLN A 161 -8.03 14.41 27.22
N SER A 162 -6.83 14.18 26.68
CA SER A 162 -5.64 15.01 26.97
C SER A 162 -5.75 16.45 26.45
N LYS A 163 -6.46 16.68 25.34
CA LYS A 163 -6.63 17.99 24.70
C LYS A 163 -7.71 18.85 25.37
N VAL A 164 -8.84 18.25 25.74
CA VAL A 164 -10.05 19.01 26.11
C VAL A 164 -10.31 19.11 27.61
N ARG A 165 -9.75 18.20 28.43
CA ARG A 165 -10.07 18.15 29.86
C ARG A 165 -9.71 19.47 30.56
N GLY A 166 -10.72 20.08 31.20
CA GLY A 166 -10.59 21.36 31.91
C GLY A 166 -10.48 22.59 31.01
N LYS A 167 -10.60 22.44 29.68
CA LYS A 167 -10.64 23.57 28.74
C LYS A 167 -12.03 24.18 28.73
N SER A 168 -12.08 25.50 28.54
CA SER A 168 -13.33 26.23 28.35
C SER A 168 -13.71 26.32 26.88
N LEU A 169 -15.03 26.26 26.62
CA LEU A 169 -15.71 26.61 25.38
C LEU A 169 -16.54 27.86 25.66
N SER A 170 -16.35 28.92 24.88
CA SER A 170 -17.10 30.17 25.07
C SER A 170 -18.31 30.18 24.14
N ILE A 171 -19.51 30.29 24.70
CA ILE A 171 -20.73 30.41 23.91
C ILE A 171 -20.97 31.89 23.58
N ASP A 172 -20.77 32.76 24.56
CA ASP A 172 -20.74 34.22 24.42
C ASP A 172 -19.81 34.84 25.48
N GLU A 173 -19.84 36.16 25.65
CA GLU A 173 -19.00 36.88 26.62
C GLU A 173 -19.25 36.46 28.08
N ASN A 174 -20.48 36.05 28.42
CA ASN A 174 -20.95 35.77 29.77
C ASN A 174 -21.12 34.27 30.06
N LEU A 175 -20.95 33.42 29.05
CA LEU A 175 -21.21 31.99 29.16
C LEU A 175 -20.06 31.14 28.63
N LYS A 176 -19.51 30.35 29.55
CA LYS A 176 -18.43 29.41 29.28
C LYS A 176 -18.78 28.03 29.85
N LEU A 177 -18.53 27.01 29.04
CA LEU A 177 -18.58 25.61 29.44
C LEU A 177 -17.17 25.09 29.68
N ILE A 178 -16.94 24.44 30.80
CA ILE A 178 -15.71 23.71 31.09
C ILE A 178 -15.97 22.25 30.77
N VAL A 179 -15.25 21.71 29.80
CA VAL A 179 -15.34 20.30 29.39
C VAL A 179 -14.65 19.44 30.45
N ASN A 180 -15.38 18.51 31.05
CA ASN A 180 -14.81 17.52 31.97
C ASN A 180 -14.31 16.29 31.20
N GLU A 181 -15.10 15.85 30.22
CA GLU A 181 -14.83 14.64 29.44
C GLU A 181 -15.46 14.73 28.06
N ILE A 182 -14.78 14.15 27.07
CA ILE A 182 -15.36 13.93 25.74
C ILE A 182 -15.09 12.48 25.33
N ASN A 183 -16.12 11.81 24.82
CA ASN A 183 -16.00 10.46 24.29
C ASN A 183 -16.66 10.36 22.92
N LEU A 184 -15.99 9.64 22.03
CA LEU A 184 -16.46 9.22 20.73
C LEU A 184 -16.88 7.76 20.80
N SER A 185 -18.00 7.46 20.14
CA SER A 185 -18.42 6.10 19.85
C SER A 185 -19.02 6.08 18.45
N ALA A 186 -18.79 5.00 17.69
CA ALA A 186 -19.41 4.85 16.39
C ALA A 186 -20.74 4.11 16.51
N SER A 187 -21.72 4.53 15.74
CA SER A 187 -23.03 3.88 15.64
C SER A 187 -23.50 3.94 14.19
N GLY A 188 -23.48 2.79 13.51
CA GLY A 188 -23.69 2.72 12.08
C GLY A 188 -22.62 3.52 11.34
N GLU A 189 -23.02 4.49 10.52
CA GLU A 189 -22.11 5.35 9.74
C GLU A 189 -21.79 6.69 10.45
N LYS A 190 -22.36 6.90 11.65
CA LYS A 190 -22.21 8.16 12.40
C LYS A 190 -21.33 7.99 13.63
N ILE A 191 -20.76 9.11 14.09
CA ILE A 191 -20.02 9.20 15.34
C ILE A 191 -20.89 9.92 16.36
N LEU A 192 -21.17 9.27 17.49
CA LEU A 192 -21.75 9.89 18.67
C LEU A 192 -20.62 10.52 19.49
N VAL A 193 -20.73 11.82 19.70
CA VAL A 193 -19.88 12.62 20.57
C VAL A 193 -20.64 12.90 21.87
N LYS A 194 -20.14 12.37 22.97
CA LYS A 194 -20.65 12.63 24.32
C LYS A 194 -19.74 13.65 25.00
N VAL A 195 -20.27 14.81 25.37
CA VAL A 195 -19.53 15.87 26.06
C VAL A 195 -20.08 16.05 27.46
N ASP A 196 -19.31 15.66 28.48
CA ASP A 196 -19.59 16.01 29.88
C ASP A 196 -19.02 17.40 30.17
N PHE A 197 -19.86 18.29 30.68
CA PHE A 197 -19.45 19.64 30.97
C PHE A 197 -20.02 20.15 32.29
N LYS A 198 -19.38 21.22 32.77
CA LYS A 198 -19.94 22.10 33.79
C LYS A 198 -19.86 23.55 33.33
N THR A 199 -20.76 24.40 33.79
CA THR A 199 -20.68 25.84 33.54
C THR A 199 -19.61 26.48 34.43
N ASP A 200 -18.97 27.52 33.92
CA ASP A 200 -18.00 28.30 34.69
C ASP A 200 -18.69 29.07 35.84
N LYS A 201 -17.96 29.29 36.94
CA LYS A 201 -18.45 29.98 38.14
C LYS A 201 -18.78 31.46 37.89
N GLY A 202 -18.31 32.04 36.78
CA GLY A 202 -18.65 33.40 36.35
C GLY A 202 -19.91 33.49 35.47
N SER A 203 -20.55 32.37 35.14
CA SER A 203 -21.66 32.35 34.18
C SER A 203 -23.04 32.47 34.82
N LEU A 204 -24.05 32.89 34.04
CA LEU A 204 -25.47 33.00 34.42
C LEU A 204 -26.03 31.73 35.09
N LEU A 205 -25.50 30.56 34.79
CA LEU A 205 -25.92 29.26 35.33
C LEU A 205 -24.83 28.60 36.15
N GLN A 206 -24.33 29.25 37.21
CA GLN A 206 -23.16 28.80 37.97
C GLN A 206 -23.21 27.34 38.42
N GLY A 207 -22.18 26.56 38.03
CA GLY A 207 -21.94 25.21 38.55
C GLY A 207 -22.91 24.13 38.06
N ALA A 208 -23.80 24.47 37.13
CA ALA A 208 -24.65 23.49 36.44
C ALA A 208 -23.78 22.45 35.72
N LYS A 209 -24.20 21.19 35.77
CA LYS A 209 -23.56 20.07 35.08
C LYS A 209 -24.52 19.49 34.07
N GLY A 210 -23.98 19.00 32.95
CA GLY A 210 -24.80 18.42 31.91
C GLY A 210 -23.97 17.52 31.00
N VAL A 211 -24.69 16.79 30.16
CA VAL A 211 -24.11 15.96 29.10
C VAL A 211 -24.77 16.35 27.79
N LEU A 212 -23.94 16.65 26.78
CA LEU A 212 -24.40 16.81 25.40
C LEU A 212 -24.17 15.51 24.64
N TYR A 213 -25.17 15.08 23.88
CA TYR A 213 -25.04 14.01 22.89
C TYR A 213 -25.19 14.63 21.50
N LEU A 214 -24.14 14.51 20.70
CA LEU A 214 -24.05 15.09 19.36
C LEU A 214 -23.75 13.99 18.35
N TRP A 215 -24.41 14.02 17.21
CA TRP A 215 -24.10 13.17 16.06
C TRP A 215 -23.24 13.93 15.07
N GLY A 216 -22.15 13.33 14.63
CA GLY A 216 -21.34 13.82 13.53
C GLY A 216 -20.97 12.73 12.55
N LYS A 217 -20.18 13.09 11.55
CA LYS A 217 -19.58 12.15 10.60
C LYS A 217 -18.06 12.26 10.62
N ILE A 218 -17.40 11.12 10.42
CA ILE A 218 -15.96 11.12 10.22
C ILE A 218 -15.63 11.71 8.84
N PHE A 219 -14.59 12.52 8.77
CA PHE A 219 -14.13 13.15 7.55
C PHE A 219 -12.61 13.24 7.56
N TYR A 220 -11.97 12.96 6.43
CA TYR A 220 -10.53 13.19 6.28
C TYR A 220 -10.29 14.44 5.43
N ASP A 221 -9.62 15.40 6.05
CA ASP A 221 -9.19 16.62 5.40
C ASP A 221 -7.80 16.40 4.80
N GLN A 222 -7.77 16.14 3.49
CA GLN A 222 -6.53 15.90 2.74
C GLN A 222 -5.57 17.09 2.75
N ALA A 223 -6.08 18.32 2.85
CA ALA A 223 -5.22 19.51 2.83
C ALA A 223 -4.43 19.70 4.13
N SER A 224 -5.01 19.30 5.26
CA SER A 224 -4.37 19.37 6.58
C SER A 224 -3.82 18.02 7.08
N ASN A 225 -4.11 16.92 6.39
CA ASN A 225 -3.87 15.54 6.83
C ASN A 225 -4.46 15.27 8.22
N ASN A 226 -5.68 15.73 8.44
CA ASN A 226 -6.39 15.56 9.70
C ASN A 226 -7.62 14.68 9.52
N LEU A 227 -7.75 13.66 10.36
CA LEU A 227 -9.02 13.00 10.61
C LEU A 227 -9.87 13.88 11.51
N LYS A 228 -11.13 14.12 11.14
CA LYS A 228 -12.04 15.05 11.82
C LYS A 228 -13.40 14.42 12.05
N VAL A 229 -14.10 14.85 13.10
CA VAL A 229 -15.55 14.67 13.23
C VAL A 229 -16.21 16.01 12.94
N VAL A 230 -17.06 16.04 11.91
CA VAL A 230 -17.68 17.26 11.39
C VAL A 230 -19.20 17.10 11.29
N GLU A 231 -19.88 18.21 11.01
CA GLU A 231 -21.34 18.29 10.88
C GLU A 231 -22.04 17.80 12.14
N LEU A 232 -21.59 18.31 13.29
CA LEU A 232 -22.22 18.02 14.57
C LEU A 232 -23.65 18.57 14.61
N ASP A 233 -24.59 17.72 15.01
CA ASP A 233 -25.95 18.12 15.36
C ASP A 233 -26.37 17.44 16.67
N TYR A 234 -27.29 18.05 17.39
CA TYR A 234 -27.81 17.50 18.63
C TYR A 234 -28.64 16.25 18.37
N ASP A 235 -28.47 15.25 19.23
CA ASP A 235 -29.43 14.17 19.32
C ASP A 235 -30.83 14.71 19.66
N ILE A 236 -31.89 14.06 19.15
CA ILE A 236 -33.28 14.55 19.27
C ILE A 236 -33.68 14.75 20.73
N ASP A 237 -33.35 13.81 21.60
CA ASP A 237 -33.74 13.88 23.02
C ASP A 237 -32.97 14.99 23.74
N THR A 238 -31.69 15.14 23.40
CA THR A 238 -30.85 16.23 23.91
C THR A 238 -31.41 17.57 23.46
N LYS A 239 -31.73 17.71 22.16
CA LYS A 239 -32.29 18.93 21.57
C LYS A 239 -33.59 19.34 22.25
N ASN A 240 -34.52 18.42 22.43
CA ASN A 240 -35.80 18.66 23.09
C ASN A 240 -35.61 19.13 24.54
N THR A 241 -34.69 18.49 25.28
CA THR A 241 -34.36 18.87 26.66
C THR A 241 -33.76 20.27 26.71
N LEU A 242 -32.83 20.59 25.81
CA LEU A 242 -32.18 21.90 25.75
C LEU A 242 -33.14 23.02 25.37
N ILE A 243 -34.08 22.82 24.45
CA ILE A 243 -35.12 23.81 24.13
C ILE A 243 -35.89 24.22 25.39
N SER A 244 -36.13 23.27 26.30
CA SER A 244 -36.90 23.53 27.52
C SER A 244 -36.07 24.03 28.71
N THR A 245 -34.76 23.73 28.76
CA THR A 245 -33.94 23.97 29.97
C THR A 245 -32.73 24.87 29.76
N ALA A 246 -32.21 24.96 28.53
CA ALA A 246 -30.95 25.62 28.22
C ALA A 246 -30.79 25.90 26.70
N ASP A 247 -31.67 26.73 26.13
CA ASP A 247 -31.73 27.05 24.70
C ASP A 247 -30.43 27.66 24.15
N PHE A 248 -29.71 28.41 24.98
CA PHE A 248 -28.38 28.95 24.67
C PHE A 248 -27.34 27.87 24.35
N LEU A 249 -27.53 26.62 24.76
CA LEU A 249 -26.63 25.52 24.39
C LEU A 249 -26.81 25.10 22.94
N LEU A 250 -27.88 25.50 22.27
CA LEU A 250 -28.14 25.17 20.86
C LEU A 250 -27.45 26.13 19.87
N GLN A 251 -26.59 27.03 20.37
CA GLN A 251 -25.92 28.02 19.53
C GLN A 251 -24.87 27.35 18.62
N PRO A 252 -24.83 27.67 17.31
CA PRO A 252 -23.89 27.07 16.36
C PRO A 252 -22.42 27.25 16.74
N VAL A 253 -22.08 28.36 17.42
CA VAL A 253 -20.72 28.65 17.88
C VAL A 253 -20.18 27.59 18.84
N LEU A 254 -21.06 26.95 19.63
CA LEU A 254 -20.66 25.87 20.53
C LEU A 254 -20.28 24.61 19.73
N LEU A 255 -21.12 24.23 18.76
CA LEU A 255 -20.87 23.09 17.89
C LEU A 255 -19.55 23.27 17.13
N GLN A 256 -19.31 24.44 16.56
CA GLN A 256 -18.07 24.77 15.85
C GLN A 256 -16.83 24.63 16.76
N GLN A 257 -16.90 25.13 17.99
CA GLN A 257 -15.79 24.98 18.94
C GLN A 257 -15.55 23.52 19.34
N ILE A 258 -16.59 22.70 19.42
CA ILE A 258 -16.44 21.26 19.66
C ILE A 258 -15.79 20.60 18.44
N GLU A 259 -16.28 20.86 17.22
CA GLU A 259 -15.70 20.36 15.97
C GLU A 259 -14.22 20.67 15.82
N GLU A 260 -13.80 21.91 16.12
CA GLU A 260 -12.39 22.33 16.08
C GLU A 260 -11.48 21.46 16.97
N ARG A 261 -12.02 20.93 18.07
CA ARG A 261 -11.29 20.06 19.00
C ARG A 261 -11.31 18.60 18.57
N LEU A 262 -12.30 18.19 17.77
CA LEU A 262 -12.44 16.86 17.19
C LEU A 262 -11.60 16.69 15.92
N SER A 263 -10.34 17.13 15.97
CA SER A 263 -9.37 17.06 14.87
C SER A 263 -8.10 16.34 15.32
N PHE A 264 -7.70 15.35 14.51
CA PHE A 264 -6.60 14.43 14.76
C PHE A 264 -5.61 14.49 13.59
N PRO A 265 -4.49 15.20 13.75
CA PRO A 265 -3.43 15.19 12.75
C PRO A 265 -2.86 13.79 12.60
N LEU A 266 -2.66 13.35 11.36
CA LEU A 266 -2.09 12.03 11.03
C LEU A 266 -0.67 12.13 10.43
N ASN A 267 -0.12 13.34 10.30
CA ASN A 267 1.17 13.56 9.64
C ASN A 267 2.31 12.78 10.30
N GLN A 268 2.32 12.65 11.63
CA GLN A 268 3.41 11.96 12.33
C GLN A 268 3.30 10.45 12.11
N GLU A 269 2.09 9.92 12.16
CA GLU A 269 1.72 8.53 12.02
C GLU A 269 2.00 8.04 10.59
N LEU A 270 1.60 8.81 9.57
CA LEU A 270 1.84 8.50 8.16
C LEU A 270 3.34 8.52 7.83
N ASN A 271 4.09 9.52 8.31
CA ASN A 271 5.53 9.58 8.11
C ASN A 271 6.25 8.43 8.81
N ARG A 272 5.87 8.14 10.06
CA ARG A 272 6.42 7.00 10.81
C ARG A 272 6.16 5.67 10.11
N ALA A 273 4.93 5.44 9.62
CA ALA A 273 4.60 4.22 8.89
C ALA A 273 5.44 4.07 7.61
N LYS A 274 5.69 5.17 6.89
CA LYS A 274 6.56 5.17 5.70
C LYS A 274 8.01 4.84 6.08
N ASP A 275 8.53 5.46 7.13
CA ASP A 275 9.91 5.24 7.56
C ASP A 275 10.12 3.80 8.06
N GLU A 276 9.18 3.26 8.85
CA GLU A 276 9.19 1.87 9.31
C GLU A 276 9.10 0.88 8.13
N ALA A 277 8.26 1.15 7.13
CA ALA A 277 8.15 0.33 5.92
C ALA A 277 9.47 0.29 5.14
N ASN A 278 10.11 1.45 4.94
CA ASN A 278 11.41 1.53 4.27
C ASN A 278 12.53 0.86 5.09
N GLU A 279 12.52 0.99 6.41
CA GLU A 279 13.47 0.28 7.28
C GLU A 279 13.30 -1.24 7.19
N TYR A 280 12.05 -1.72 7.10
CA TYR A 280 11.77 -3.14 6.89
C TYR A 280 12.29 -3.63 5.53
N ILE A 281 12.04 -2.86 4.46
CA ILE A 281 12.51 -3.17 3.11
C ILE A 281 14.04 -3.32 3.05
N GLN A 282 14.78 -2.42 3.71
CA GLN A 282 16.25 -2.48 3.77
C GLN A 282 16.79 -3.74 4.46
N LYS A 283 16.00 -4.40 5.30
CA LYS A 283 16.38 -5.63 6.01
C LYS A 283 16.11 -6.90 5.19
N ILE A 284 15.43 -6.79 4.05
CA ILE A 284 15.12 -7.92 3.18
C ILE A 284 16.44 -8.45 2.60
N LYS A 285 16.72 -9.74 2.86
CA LYS A 285 17.89 -10.42 2.29
C LYS A 285 17.56 -10.95 0.92
N LEU A 286 18.18 -10.39 -0.10
CA LEU A 286 18.09 -10.87 -1.47
C LEU A 286 19.30 -11.75 -1.82
N PRO A 287 19.18 -12.64 -2.82
CA PRO A 287 20.34 -13.32 -3.41
C PRO A 287 21.42 -12.31 -3.82
N SER A 288 22.69 -12.69 -3.72
CA SER A 288 23.84 -11.82 -4.02
C SER A 288 23.86 -11.28 -5.44
N GLU A 289 23.18 -11.97 -6.35
CA GLU A 289 23.09 -11.62 -7.77
C GLU A 289 22.04 -10.53 -8.01
N ILE A 290 21.18 -10.22 -7.04
CA ILE A 290 20.07 -9.29 -7.19
C ILE A 290 20.37 -8.02 -6.39
N ASP A 291 20.57 -6.92 -7.10
CA ASP A 291 20.56 -5.58 -6.54
C ASP A 291 19.18 -4.96 -6.77
N ALA A 292 18.35 -4.88 -5.72
CA ALA A 292 17.01 -4.33 -5.81
C ALA A 292 16.93 -2.94 -5.18
N ASN A 293 16.27 -2.03 -5.88
CA ASN A 293 15.89 -0.73 -5.37
C ASN A 293 14.38 -0.73 -5.12
N ILE A 294 13.99 -0.79 -3.85
CA ILE A 294 12.60 -0.75 -3.41
C ILE A 294 12.45 0.40 -2.41
N GLU A 295 11.53 1.31 -2.69
CA GLU A 295 11.29 2.49 -1.86
C GLU A 295 9.79 2.81 -1.81
N VAL A 296 9.25 2.94 -0.60
CA VAL A 296 7.94 3.57 -0.37
C VAL A 296 8.14 5.08 -0.34
N LYS A 297 7.57 5.78 -1.31
CA LYS A 297 7.72 7.25 -1.46
C LYS A 297 6.71 8.00 -0.62
N THR A 298 5.45 7.57 -0.67
CA THR A 298 4.35 8.21 0.06
C THR A 298 3.46 7.14 0.69
N ILE A 299 2.86 7.50 1.83
CA ILE A 299 1.72 6.79 2.41
C ILE A 299 0.68 7.86 2.72
N GLU A 300 -0.47 7.77 2.08
CA GLU A 300 -1.53 8.77 2.17
C GLU A 300 -2.87 8.10 2.45
N VAL A 301 -3.79 8.81 3.10
CA VAL A 301 -5.17 8.33 3.27
C VAL A 301 -5.95 8.66 2.00
N GLU A 302 -6.39 7.64 1.28
CA GLU A 302 -7.26 7.81 0.11
C GLU A 302 -8.72 8.00 0.51
N LYS A 303 -9.18 7.22 1.48
CA LYS A 303 -10.58 7.28 1.95
C LYS A 303 -10.70 6.88 3.41
N VAL A 304 -11.79 7.33 4.03
CA VAL A 304 -12.23 6.90 5.35
C VAL A 304 -13.61 6.29 5.25
N VAL A 305 -13.80 5.18 5.95
CA VAL A 305 -15.03 4.41 5.91
C VAL A 305 -15.42 4.03 7.34
N VAL A 306 -16.69 4.15 7.68
CA VAL A 306 -17.22 3.64 8.96
C VAL A 306 -18.11 2.44 8.65
N ILE A 307 -17.73 1.26 9.11
CA ILE A 307 -18.48 0.01 8.91
C ILE A 307 -18.49 -0.75 10.24
N ASN A 308 -19.65 -1.30 10.62
CA ASN A 308 -19.81 -2.11 11.83
C ASN A 308 -19.33 -1.42 13.12
N ASN A 309 -19.51 -0.10 13.23
CA ASN A 309 -19.02 0.73 14.33
C ASN A 309 -17.49 0.83 14.43
N ASP A 310 -16.77 0.52 13.36
CA ASP A 310 -15.33 0.70 13.26
C ASP A 310 -15.00 1.75 12.20
N ILE A 311 -13.96 2.54 12.45
CA ILE A 311 -13.43 3.52 11.51
C ILE A 311 -12.24 2.89 10.80
N PHE A 312 -12.26 2.87 9.47
CA PHE A 312 -11.15 2.41 8.64
C PHE A 312 -10.61 3.55 7.78
N LEU A 313 -9.29 3.71 7.79
CA LEU A 313 -8.56 4.49 6.79
C LEU A 313 -8.09 3.52 5.72
N VAL A 314 -8.34 3.81 4.45
CA VAL A 314 -7.64 3.11 3.37
C VAL A 314 -6.44 3.94 3.00
N LEU A 315 -5.28 3.43 3.40
CA LEU A 315 -3.99 4.00 3.08
C LEU A 315 -3.57 3.55 1.69
N VAL A 316 -2.90 4.43 0.96
CA VAL A 316 -2.29 4.13 -0.32
C VAL A 316 -0.79 4.38 -0.19
N ALA A 317 -0.02 3.31 -0.33
CA ALA A 317 1.43 3.38 -0.42
C ALA A 317 1.84 3.38 -1.89
N ASP A 318 2.40 4.49 -2.37
CA ASP A 318 3.01 4.62 -3.70
C ASP A 318 4.53 4.53 -3.54
N GLY A 319 5.15 3.73 -4.40
CA GLY A 319 6.59 3.53 -4.36
C GLY A 319 7.16 3.03 -5.67
N ASN A 320 8.49 2.95 -5.68
CA ASN A 320 9.26 2.45 -6.80
C ASN A 320 9.83 1.07 -6.49
N MET A 321 9.94 0.25 -7.53
CA MET A 321 10.59 -1.05 -7.44
C MET A 321 11.29 -1.36 -8.75
N SER A 322 12.60 -1.59 -8.68
CA SER A 322 13.42 -2.10 -9.78
C SER A 322 14.48 -3.06 -9.25
N ALA A 323 15.01 -3.90 -10.13
CA ALA A 323 16.10 -4.81 -9.76
C ALA A 323 17.06 -5.00 -10.94
N LEU A 324 18.34 -5.10 -10.61
CA LEU A 324 19.42 -5.47 -11.52
C LEU A 324 19.90 -6.88 -11.18
N LEU A 325 19.92 -7.74 -12.19
CA LEU A 325 20.48 -9.08 -12.07
C LEU A 325 21.93 -9.05 -12.56
N ASN A 326 22.87 -9.13 -11.61
CA ASN A 326 24.29 -9.21 -11.88
C ASN A 326 24.65 -10.67 -12.18
N LEU A 327 24.59 -11.03 -13.46
CA LEU A 327 25.21 -12.24 -13.97
C LEU A 327 26.72 -11.95 -13.99
N GLY A 328 27.44 -12.32 -12.94
CA GLY A 328 28.85 -11.95 -12.73
C GLY A 328 29.79 -12.17 -13.94
N GLU A 329 31.00 -11.60 -13.85
CA GLU A 329 32.07 -11.80 -14.85
C GLU A 329 32.41 -13.27 -15.10
#